data_AF-A0A961V5J9-F1
#
_entry.id   AF-A0A961V5J9-F1
#
_cell.length_a   1.000
_cell.length_b   1.000
_cell.length_c   1.000
_cell.angle_alpha   90.00
_cell.angle_beta   90.00
_cell.angle_gamma   90.00
#
_symmetry.space_group_name_H-M   'P 1'
#
loop_
_entity.id
_entity.type
_entity.pdbx_description
1 polymer ?
#
loop_
_entity_poly.entity_id
_entity_poly.type
_entity_poly.pdbx_seq_one_letter_code
_entity_poly.pdbx_strand_id
1 'polypeptide(L)'
;MSDEPQRRNSLLPRLLLGLAVVALIAAVALFAADAGITADDIDLPRLVALLAILLFVGAGVFARPLGAWQILRSMATWAGIILVVAGLYASRDELAGFAGRLLGSLAPGMPITGSLAGAAEADSVAFIRSSRGHFAVRATVDDKPIAMLFDTGASFVTLTEGDAQRIGIDPASLSYSVPIRTANGMMTAAAITLDQMSVGPIAQRNVPALVAPRGSLEQSLLGLSFLNHLHGYSISGDRLILTP
;
A
#
# COMPACT_ATOMS: atom_id res chain seq x y z
N MET A 1 36.44 7.69 -67.48
CA MET A 1 36.74 7.04 -66.19
C MET A 1 36.54 8.10 -65.12
N SER A 2 35.29 8.28 -64.68
CA SER A 2 34.78 7.88 -63.36
C SER A 2 35.03 8.96 -62.30
N ASP A 3 34.15 9.98 -62.29
CA ASP A 3 33.96 10.86 -61.14
C ASP A 3 33.24 10.06 -60.04
N GLU A 4 33.96 9.77 -58.97
CA GLU A 4 33.42 9.14 -57.77
C GLU A 4 32.87 10.25 -56.84
N PRO A 5 31.56 10.28 -56.53
CA PRO A 5 31.04 11.33 -55.65
C PRO A 5 31.49 11.05 -54.23
N GLN A 6 32.33 11.94 -53.70
CA GLN A 6 32.78 11.96 -52.31
C GLN A 6 31.59 11.84 -51.35
N ARG A 7 31.51 10.72 -50.62
CA ARG A 7 30.61 10.56 -49.47
C ARG A 7 31.01 11.56 -48.39
N ARG A 8 30.35 12.72 -48.39
CA ARG A 8 30.48 13.73 -47.35
C ARG A 8 29.86 13.16 -46.06
N ASN A 9 30.69 12.57 -45.21
CA ASN A 9 30.31 12.12 -43.87
C ASN A 9 29.78 13.33 -43.08
N SER A 10 28.46 13.51 -43.04
CA SER A 10 27.85 14.62 -42.32
C SER A 10 27.91 14.34 -40.81
N LEU A 11 28.89 14.96 -40.14
CA LEU A 11 29.04 14.95 -38.67
C LEU A 11 27.91 15.71 -37.97
N LEU A 12 27.27 16.64 -38.68
CA LEU A 12 26.15 17.48 -38.21
C LEU A 12 24.97 16.69 -37.59
N PRO A 13 24.38 15.68 -38.25
CA PRO A 13 23.29 14.89 -37.66
C PRO A 13 23.71 14.12 -36.40
N ARG A 14 24.98 13.74 -36.28
CA ARG A 14 25.50 13.06 -35.08
C ARG A 14 25.64 14.02 -33.90
N LEU A 15 26.08 15.25 -34.16
CA LEU A 15 26.17 16.32 -33.15
C LEU A 15 24.80 16.78 -32.67
N LEU A 16 23.84 17.00 -33.58
CA LEU A 16 22.48 17.38 -33.24
C LEU A 16 21.76 16.32 -32.39
N LEU A 17 22.03 15.04 -32.66
CA LEU A 17 21.47 13.94 -31.88
C LEU A 17 22.08 13.83 -30.48
N GLY A 18 23.41 14.01 -30.36
CA GLY A 18 24.07 14.07 -29.05
C GLY A 18 23.52 15.22 -28.20
N LEU A 19 23.30 16.37 -28.82
CA LEU A 19 22.70 17.53 -28.16
C LEU A 19 21.25 17.26 -27.72
N ALA A 20 20.48 16.52 -28.52
CA ALA A 20 19.11 16.14 -28.18
C ALA A 20 19.03 15.11 -27.05
N VAL A 21 19.98 14.17 -26.94
CA VAL A 21 20.09 13.26 -25.79
C VAL A 21 20.40 14.02 -24.52
N VAL A 22 21.35 14.97 -24.58
CA VAL A 22 21.67 15.84 -23.45
C VAL A 22 20.46 16.69 -23.04
N ALA A 23 19.74 17.25 -24.02
CA ALA A 23 18.53 18.02 -23.76
C ALA A 23 17.41 17.16 -23.14
N LEU A 24 17.27 15.90 -23.55
CA LEU A 24 16.29 14.97 -22.97
C LEU A 24 16.66 14.59 -21.53
N ILE A 25 17.93 14.29 -21.26
CA ILE A 25 18.44 14.03 -19.91
C ILE A 25 18.19 15.24 -19.01
N ALA A 26 18.49 16.44 -19.51
CA ALA A 26 18.25 17.69 -18.78
C ALA A 26 16.75 17.93 -18.52
N ALA A 27 15.88 17.66 -19.50
CA ALA A 27 14.43 17.79 -19.34
C ALA A 27 13.87 16.81 -18.30
N VAL A 28 14.34 15.56 -18.30
CA VAL A 28 13.98 14.55 -17.30
C VAL A 28 14.47 14.96 -15.91
N ALA A 29 15.69 15.49 -15.80
CA ALA A 29 16.24 15.97 -14.54
C ALA A 29 15.46 17.17 -13.98
N LEU A 30 15.06 18.11 -14.84
CA LEU A 30 14.24 19.26 -14.45
C LEU A 30 12.83 18.86 -14.03
N PHE A 31 12.20 17.92 -14.73
CA PHE A 31 10.89 17.38 -14.35
C PHE A 31 10.95 16.64 -13.01
N ALA A 32 12.01 15.84 -12.78
CA ALA A 32 12.21 15.14 -11.53
C ALA A 32 12.40 16.12 -10.35
N ALA A 33 13.15 17.20 -10.57
CA ALA A 33 13.34 18.25 -9.58
C ALA A 33 12.03 19.00 -9.25
N ASP A 34 11.21 19.32 -10.26
CA ASP A 34 9.91 20.00 -10.09
C ASP A 34 8.88 19.09 -9.38
N ALA A 35 8.95 17.78 -9.61
CA ALA A 35 8.14 16.78 -8.93
C ALA A 35 8.57 16.50 -7.47
N GLY A 36 9.61 17.19 -6.97
CA GLY A 36 10.09 17.02 -5.60
C GLY A 36 10.85 15.71 -5.36
N ILE A 37 11.30 15.04 -6.41
CA ILE A 37 12.08 13.80 -6.32
C ILE A 37 13.50 14.17 -5.89
N THR A 38 13.85 13.85 -4.65
CA THR A 38 15.20 14.14 -4.10
C THR A 38 16.18 13.01 -4.41
N ALA A 39 17.49 13.29 -4.39
CA ALA A 39 18.52 12.30 -4.73
C ALA A 39 18.52 11.07 -3.81
N ASP A 40 17.97 11.18 -2.59
CA ASP A 40 17.84 10.07 -1.63
C ASP A 40 16.68 9.10 -1.98
N ASP A 41 15.67 9.55 -2.73
CA ASP A 41 14.56 8.72 -3.23
C ASP A 41 14.91 7.96 -4.52
N ILE A 42 16.02 8.31 -5.15
CA ILE A 42 16.46 7.72 -6.41
C ILE A 42 17.29 6.49 -6.09
N ASP A 43 16.66 5.34 -6.25
CA ASP A 43 17.30 4.02 -6.18
C ASP A 43 18.34 3.91 -7.32
N LEU A 44 19.55 4.43 -7.06
CA LEU A 44 20.65 4.65 -7.99
C LEU A 44 20.94 3.42 -8.90
N PRO A 45 20.91 2.17 -8.38
CA PRO A 45 21.13 0.98 -9.20
C PRO A 45 20.07 0.80 -10.30
N ARG A 46 18.81 1.15 -10.01
CA ARG A 46 17.68 1.02 -10.93
C ARG A 46 17.71 2.09 -12.01
N LEU A 47 18.11 3.31 -11.67
CA LEU A 47 18.30 4.40 -12.63
C LEU A 47 19.44 4.07 -13.60
N VAL A 48 20.57 3.55 -13.10
CA VAL A 48 21.69 3.08 -13.91
C VAL A 48 21.26 1.95 -14.85
N ALA A 49 20.45 0.99 -14.38
CA ALA A 49 19.92 -0.08 -15.21
C ALA A 49 19.01 0.43 -16.34
N LEU A 50 18.13 1.39 -16.06
CA LEU A 50 17.27 2.01 -17.07
C LEU A 50 18.08 2.81 -18.11
N LEU A 51 19.10 3.55 -17.66
CA LEU A 51 20.03 4.27 -18.54
C LEU A 51 20.83 3.31 -19.43
N ALA A 52 21.29 2.19 -18.87
CA ALA A 52 22.01 1.15 -19.61
C ALA A 52 21.12 0.49 -20.67
N ILE A 53 19.84 0.21 -20.36
CA ILE A 53 18.87 -0.31 -21.32
C ILE A 53 18.60 0.73 -22.43
N LEU A 54 18.45 2.01 -22.06
CA LEU A 54 18.23 3.08 -23.03
C LEU A 54 19.42 3.24 -23.99
N LEU A 55 20.64 3.18 -23.46
CA LEU A 55 21.88 3.21 -24.23
C LEU A 55 22.03 1.96 -25.11
N PHE A 56 21.71 0.78 -24.58
CA PHE A 56 21.76 -0.47 -25.33
C PHE A 56 20.78 -0.48 -26.50
N VAL A 57 19.54 -0.03 -26.29
CA VAL A 57 18.55 0.03 -27.37
C VAL A 57 18.85 1.18 -28.34
N GLY A 58 19.39 2.29 -27.85
CA GLY A 58 19.91 3.38 -28.69
C GLY A 58 21.07 2.94 -29.60
N ALA A 59 21.94 2.05 -29.12
CA ALA A 59 23.03 1.49 -29.91
C ALA A 59 22.54 0.57 -31.05
N GLY A 60 21.35 -0.03 -30.96
CA GLY A 60 20.75 -0.82 -32.04
C GLY A 60 20.31 0.02 -33.26
N VAL A 61 20.04 1.32 -33.07
CA VAL A 61 19.65 2.25 -34.13
C VAL A 61 20.84 2.64 -35.03
N PHE A 62 22.08 2.39 -34.57
CA PHE A 62 23.33 2.80 -35.24
C PHE A 62 23.72 2.01 -36.51
N ALA A 63 23.04 0.91 -36.85
CA ALA A 63 23.47 0.03 -37.95
C ALA A 63 22.96 0.44 -39.35
N ARG A 64 22.14 1.49 -39.49
CA ARG A 64 21.52 1.87 -40.78
C ARG A 64 21.58 3.37 -41.08
N PRO A 65 21.84 3.78 -42.33
CA PRO A 65 21.72 5.17 -42.76
C PRO A 65 20.23 5.53 -42.83
N LEU A 66 19.67 5.94 -41.70
CA LEU A 66 18.29 6.39 -41.60
C LEU A 66 18.20 7.86 -42.04
N GLY A 67 17.16 8.20 -42.80
CA GLY A 67 16.89 9.60 -43.16
C GLY A 67 16.57 10.43 -41.91
N ALA A 68 16.84 11.74 -41.94
CA ALA A 68 16.59 12.65 -40.81
C ALA A 68 15.16 12.55 -40.25
N TRP A 69 14.17 12.31 -41.13
CA TRP A 69 12.77 12.10 -40.75
C TRP A 69 12.54 10.82 -39.93
N GLN A 70 13.25 9.73 -40.27
CA GLN A 70 13.14 8.45 -39.55
C GLN A 70 13.81 8.53 -38.18
N ILE A 71 14.91 9.29 -38.06
CA ILE A 71 15.56 9.57 -36.77
C ILE A 71 14.60 10.37 -35.89
N LEU A 72 14.02 11.47 -36.39
CA LEU A 72 13.06 12.27 -35.64
C LEU A 72 11.84 11.45 -35.18
N ARG A 73 11.28 10.61 -36.07
CA ARG A 73 10.16 9.71 -35.73
C ARG A 73 10.53 8.70 -34.65
N SER A 74 11.74 8.14 -34.73
CA SER A 74 12.23 7.18 -33.74
C SER A 74 12.42 7.85 -32.38
N MET A 75 12.96 9.08 -32.35
CA MET A 75 13.09 9.86 -31.13
C MET A 75 11.73 10.20 -30.51
N ALA A 76 10.74 10.58 -31.32
CA ALA A 76 9.39 10.83 -30.83
C ALA A 76 8.74 9.56 -30.24
N THR A 77 8.99 8.40 -30.85
CA THR A 77 8.51 7.11 -30.34
C THR A 77 9.16 6.77 -29.00
N TRP A 78 10.49 6.92 -28.90
CA TRP A 78 11.21 6.72 -27.64
C TRP A 78 10.79 7.68 -26.55
N ALA A 79 10.64 8.97 -26.86
CA ALA A 79 10.14 9.96 -25.91
C ALA A 79 8.74 9.59 -25.40
N GLY A 80 7.85 9.13 -26.29
CA GLY A 80 6.53 8.62 -25.91
C GLY A 80 6.60 7.41 -24.98
N ILE A 81 7.44 6.42 -25.28
CA ILE A 81 7.63 5.23 -24.43
C ILE A 81 8.16 5.64 -23.05
N ILE A 82 9.18 6.52 -23.01
CA ILE A 82 9.76 7.02 -21.76
C ILE A 82 8.70 7.74 -20.93
N LEU A 83 7.89 8.61 -21.55
CA LEU A 83 6.81 9.32 -20.85
C LEU A 83 5.78 8.36 -20.26
N VAL A 84 5.38 7.33 -21.00
CA VAL A 84 4.44 6.31 -20.51
C VAL A 84 5.04 5.54 -19.35
N VAL A 85 6.29 5.08 -19.48
CA VAL A 85 6.98 4.32 -18.42
C VAL A 85 7.20 5.18 -17.18
N ALA A 86 7.63 6.43 -17.36
CA ALA A 86 7.82 7.39 -16.28
C ALA A 86 6.51 7.69 -15.57
N GLY A 87 5.42 7.92 -16.32
CA GLY A 87 4.08 8.11 -15.76
C GLY A 87 3.61 6.89 -14.97
N LEU A 88 3.78 5.68 -15.51
CA LEU A 88 3.39 4.44 -14.82
C LEU A 88 4.22 4.21 -13.55
N TYR A 89 5.50 4.55 -13.58
CA TYR A 89 6.38 4.47 -12.41
C TYR A 89 6.04 5.53 -11.35
N ALA A 90 5.71 6.75 -11.78
CA ALA A 90 5.26 7.82 -10.89
C ALA A 90 3.94 7.45 -10.21
N SER A 91 3.01 6.78 -10.92
CA SER A 91 1.74 6.30 -10.38
C SER A 91 1.81 4.93 -9.68
N ARG A 92 3.00 4.40 -9.38
CA ARG A 92 3.16 3.03 -8.81
C ARG A 92 2.40 2.84 -7.50
N ASP A 93 2.37 3.86 -6.64
CA ASP A 93 1.77 3.77 -5.30
C ASP A 93 0.24 3.88 -5.38
N GLU A 94 -0.27 4.68 -6.32
CA GLU A 94 -1.70 4.74 -6.64
C GLU A 94 -2.21 3.41 -7.21
N LEU A 95 -1.42 2.80 -8.10
CA LEU A 95 -1.68 1.49 -8.68
C LEU A 95 -1.65 0.38 -7.62
N ALA A 96 -0.66 0.42 -6.71
CA ALA A 96 -0.57 -0.50 -5.59
C ALA A 96 -1.78 -0.39 -4.65
N GLY A 97 -2.17 0.85 -4.28
CA GLY A 97 -3.37 1.08 -3.48
C GLY A 97 -4.65 0.63 -4.18
N PHE A 98 -4.77 0.81 -5.49
CA PHE A 98 -5.88 0.29 -6.28
C PHE A 98 -5.93 -1.25 -6.27
N ALA A 99 -4.80 -1.92 -6.48
CA ALA A 99 -4.70 -3.37 -6.40
C ALA A 99 -5.07 -3.87 -4.99
N GLY A 100 -4.61 -3.19 -3.93
CA GLY A 100 -4.99 -3.48 -2.54
C GLY A 100 -6.51 -3.41 -2.33
N ARG A 101 -7.18 -2.38 -2.87
CA ARG A 101 -8.65 -2.25 -2.80
C ARG A 101 -9.37 -3.38 -3.52
N LEU A 102 -8.92 -3.77 -4.71
CA LEU A 102 -9.49 -4.90 -5.45
C LEU A 102 -9.30 -6.23 -4.70
N LEU A 103 -8.13 -6.47 -4.12
CA LEU A 103 -7.89 -7.69 -3.32
C LEU A 103 -8.73 -7.69 -2.03
N GLY A 104 -8.85 -6.54 -1.36
CA GLY A 104 -9.64 -6.39 -0.15
C GLY A 104 -11.15 -6.50 -0.37
N SER A 105 -11.66 -6.11 -1.54
CA SER A 105 -13.08 -6.31 -1.88
C SER A 105 -13.42 -7.78 -2.14
N LEU A 106 -12.45 -8.58 -2.61
CA LEU A 106 -12.60 -10.03 -2.77
C LEU A 106 -12.51 -10.78 -1.42
N ALA A 107 -11.69 -10.29 -0.49
CA ALA A 107 -11.52 -10.88 0.84
C ALA A 107 -11.64 -9.83 1.96
N PRO A 108 -12.87 -9.42 2.33
CA PRO A 108 -13.10 -8.44 3.38
C PRO A 108 -12.47 -8.85 4.72
N GLY A 109 -11.79 -7.91 5.37
CA GLY A 109 -11.16 -8.09 6.68
C GLY A 109 -9.73 -8.62 6.68
N MET A 110 -9.13 -8.89 5.52
CA MET A 110 -7.68 -9.09 5.44
C MET A 110 -6.93 -7.76 5.69
N PRO A 111 -5.85 -7.77 6.51
CA PRO A 111 -5.02 -6.60 6.69
C PRO A 111 -4.22 -6.33 5.41
N ILE A 112 -4.34 -5.11 4.88
CA ILE A 112 -3.54 -4.63 3.76
C ILE A 112 -2.48 -3.68 4.33
N THR A 113 -1.20 -3.90 4.07
CA THR A 113 -0.08 -3.14 4.67
C THR A 113 0.77 -2.43 3.60
N GLY A 114 1.60 -1.46 4.04
CA GLY A 114 2.56 -0.77 3.17
C GLY A 114 1.92 -0.02 1.99
N SER A 115 2.56 -0.07 0.81
CA SER A 115 2.08 0.64 -0.39
C SER A 115 0.69 0.17 -0.86
N LEU A 116 0.32 -1.09 -0.60
CA LEU A 116 -1.02 -1.61 -0.87
C LEU A 116 -2.07 -1.00 0.08
N ALA A 117 -1.65 -0.64 1.31
CA ALA A 117 -2.48 0.08 2.27
C ALA A 117 -2.68 1.54 1.87
N GLY A 118 -2.07 2.01 0.77
CA GLY A 118 -2.21 3.36 0.22
C GLY A 118 -2.19 4.44 1.31
N ALA A 119 -1.35 4.22 2.32
CA ALA A 119 -1.15 5.06 3.48
C ALA A 119 0.28 5.59 3.39
N ALA A 120 0.50 6.82 3.86
CA ALA A 120 1.81 7.46 3.80
C ALA A 120 2.85 6.77 4.71
N GLU A 121 2.39 6.03 5.72
CA GLU A 121 3.23 5.38 6.71
C GLU A 121 3.29 3.87 6.46
N ALA A 122 4.50 3.32 6.39
CA ALA A 122 4.76 1.94 5.98
C ALA A 122 4.08 0.90 6.87
N ASP A 123 3.91 1.21 8.16
CA ASP A 123 3.33 0.33 9.17
C ASP A 123 1.83 0.53 9.38
N SER A 124 1.19 1.39 8.58
CA SER A 124 -0.27 1.50 8.58
C SER A 124 -0.92 0.24 7.97
N VAL A 125 -2.11 -0.08 8.47
CA VAL A 125 -2.91 -1.20 7.96
C VAL A 125 -4.29 -0.71 7.52
N ALA A 126 -4.73 -1.17 6.35
CA ALA A 126 -6.01 -0.81 5.78
C ALA A 126 -6.95 -2.02 5.69
N PHE A 127 -8.24 -1.76 5.90
CA PHE A 127 -9.34 -2.71 5.78
C PHE A 127 -10.43 -2.14 4.87
N ILE A 128 -11.06 -3.01 4.09
CA ILE A 128 -12.19 -2.66 3.22
C ILE A 128 -13.51 -3.00 3.92
N ARG A 129 -14.48 -2.09 3.80
CA ARG A 129 -15.83 -2.25 4.35
C ARG A 129 -16.47 -3.53 3.79
N SER A 130 -17.08 -4.30 4.67
CA SER A 130 -17.89 -5.46 4.30
C SER A 130 -19.13 -5.03 3.52
N SER A 131 -19.70 -5.93 2.71
CA SER A 131 -21.01 -5.76 2.09
C SER A 131 -22.15 -5.48 3.09
N ARG A 132 -21.96 -5.84 4.38
CA ARG A 132 -22.90 -5.53 5.47
C ARG A 132 -22.74 -4.13 6.06
N GLY A 133 -21.83 -3.31 5.55
CA GLY A 133 -21.65 -1.92 5.96
C GLY A 133 -20.68 -1.70 7.13
N HIS A 134 -20.17 -2.75 7.76
CA HIS A 134 -19.22 -2.66 8.88
C HIS A 134 -17.79 -3.01 8.44
N PHE A 135 -16.80 -2.60 9.22
CA PHE A 135 -15.39 -2.96 8.99
C PHE A 135 -15.05 -4.22 9.78
N ALA A 136 -14.85 -5.33 9.07
CA ALA A 136 -14.27 -6.53 9.65
C ALA A 136 -12.75 -6.35 9.73
N VAL A 137 -12.15 -6.75 10.85
CA VAL A 137 -10.72 -6.70 11.11
C VAL A 137 -10.28 -8.09 11.55
N ARG A 138 -9.37 -8.70 10.80
CA ARG A 138 -8.69 -9.92 11.26
C ARG A 138 -7.54 -9.53 12.16
N ALA A 139 -7.71 -9.76 13.46
CA ALA A 139 -6.68 -9.60 14.47
C ALA A 139 -6.07 -10.97 14.81
N THR A 140 -4.88 -10.97 15.40
CA THR A 140 -4.31 -12.12 16.09
C THR A 140 -4.34 -11.82 17.58
N VAL A 141 -4.98 -12.68 18.37
CA VAL A 141 -5.06 -12.55 19.83
C VAL A 141 -4.46 -13.81 20.41
N ASP A 142 -3.43 -13.67 21.25
CA ASP A 142 -2.72 -14.77 21.90
C ASP A 142 -2.42 -15.92 20.91
N ASP A 143 -1.77 -15.55 19.80
CA ASP A 143 -1.37 -16.41 18.68
C ASP A 143 -2.50 -17.04 17.84
N LYS A 144 -3.75 -16.60 18.01
CA LYS A 144 -4.90 -17.13 17.25
C LYS A 144 -5.62 -16.06 16.44
N PRO A 145 -5.96 -16.33 15.16
CA PRO A 145 -6.61 -15.36 14.30
C PRO A 145 -8.08 -15.18 14.68
N ILE A 146 -8.46 -14.01 15.17
CA ILE A 146 -9.84 -13.64 15.55
C ILE A 146 -10.39 -12.62 14.55
N ALA A 147 -11.60 -12.87 14.06
CA ALA A 147 -12.30 -11.93 13.19
C ALA A 147 -13.15 -11.00 14.07
N MET A 148 -12.81 -9.72 14.07
CA MET A 148 -13.44 -8.70 14.89
C MET A 148 -14.17 -7.65 14.06
N LEU A 149 -15.12 -6.97 14.67
CA LEU A 149 -15.76 -5.78 14.13
C LEU A 149 -15.09 -4.53 14.69
N PHE A 150 -14.68 -3.59 13.84
CA PHE A 150 -14.25 -2.27 14.30
C PHE A 150 -15.43 -1.53 14.91
N ASP A 151 -15.34 -1.18 16.19
CA ASP A 151 -16.43 -0.53 16.93
C ASP A 151 -15.88 0.55 17.88
N THR A 152 -16.06 1.82 17.50
CA THR A 152 -15.69 2.97 18.33
C THR A 152 -16.66 3.21 19.49
N GLY A 153 -17.83 2.55 19.49
CA GLY A 153 -18.79 2.58 20.59
C GLY A 153 -18.43 1.62 21.72
N ALA A 154 -17.59 0.63 21.46
CA ALA A 154 -17.10 -0.32 22.46
C ALA A 154 -15.90 0.26 23.22
N SER A 155 -16.03 0.49 24.53
CA SER A 155 -14.93 1.01 25.35
C SER A 155 -13.75 0.04 25.47
N PHE A 156 -14.01 -1.26 25.38
CA PHE A 156 -13.01 -2.32 25.46
C PHE A 156 -13.14 -3.28 24.27
N VAL A 157 -12.02 -3.89 23.88
CA VAL A 157 -12.03 -5.11 23.07
C VAL A 157 -12.95 -6.12 23.76
N THR A 158 -13.93 -6.65 23.04
CA THR A 158 -14.92 -7.55 23.60
C THR A 158 -14.95 -8.84 22.79
N LEU A 159 -14.63 -9.96 23.42
CA LEU A 159 -14.64 -11.28 22.82
C LEU A 159 -16.00 -11.95 22.98
N THR A 160 -16.40 -12.70 21.96
CA THR A 160 -17.44 -13.72 22.14
C THR A 160 -16.92 -14.83 23.06
N GLU A 161 -17.83 -15.53 23.73
CA GLU A 161 -17.47 -16.70 24.53
C GLU A 161 -16.68 -17.75 23.72
N GLY A 162 -17.08 -17.99 22.46
CA GLY A 162 -16.41 -18.93 21.57
C GLY A 162 -14.99 -18.49 21.20
N ASP A 163 -14.77 -17.20 21.00
CA ASP A 163 -13.42 -16.66 20.74
C ASP A 163 -12.54 -16.70 21.98
N ALA A 164 -13.10 -16.46 23.17
CA ALA A 164 -12.39 -16.62 24.44
C ALA A 164 -11.93 -18.07 24.65
N GLN A 165 -12.81 -19.05 24.42
CA GLN A 165 -12.44 -20.48 24.42
C GLN A 165 -11.36 -20.78 23.40
N ARG A 166 -11.51 -20.21 22.20
CA ARG A 166 -10.54 -20.41 21.13
C ARG A 166 -9.16 -19.96 21.55
N ILE A 167 -9.00 -18.82 22.23
CA ILE A 167 -7.70 -18.35 22.75
C ILE A 167 -7.22 -19.07 24.01
N GLY A 168 -8.01 -20.00 24.56
CA GLY A 168 -7.63 -20.85 25.69
C GLY A 168 -8.13 -20.34 27.05
N ILE A 169 -9.00 -19.33 27.07
CA ILE A 169 -9.68 -18.87 28.27
C ILE A 169 -10.91 -19.74 28.50
N ASP A 170 -11.06 -20.32 29.68
CA ASP A 170 -12.27 -21.05 30.07
C ASP A 170 -13.36 -20.08 30.55
N PRO A 171 -14.43 -19.83 29.77
CA PRO A 171 -15.44 -18.84 30.14
C PRO A 171 -16.28 -19.29 31.33
N ALA A 172 -16.38 -20.59 31.61
CA ALA A 172 -17.13 -21.10 32.75
C ALA A 172 -16.45 -20.73 34.08
N SER A 173 -15.13 -20.49 34.05
CA SER A 173 -14.36 -20.05 35.21
C SER A 173 -14.42 -18.54 35.45
N LEU A 174 -14.96 -17.76 34.51
CA LEU A 174 -14.95 -16.30 34.57
C LEU A 174 -16.08 -15.71 35.42
N SER A 175 -15.79 -14.58 36.06
CA SER A 175 -16.78 -13.79 36.80
C SER A 175 -17.43 -12.73 35.90
N TYR A 176 -18.68 -12.93 35.52
CA TYR A 176 -19.48 -12.00 34.72
C TYR A 176 -20.11 -10.91 35.60
N SER A 177 -19.27 -10.04 36.16
CA SER A 177 -19.66 -9.01 37.12
C SER A 177 -19.57 -7.59 36.60
N VAL A 178 -19.00 -7.35 35.41
CA VAL A 178 -18.82 -6.00 34.87
C VAL A 178 -20.07 -5.59 34.08
N PRO A 179 -20.86 -4.61 34.55
CA PRO A 179 -22.01 -4.14 33.80
C PRO A 179 -21.57 -3.34 32.58
N ILE A 180 -22.08 -3.70 31.41
CA ILE A 180 -21.86 -2.97 30.16
C ILE A 180 -23.19 -2.62 29.50
N ARG A 181 -23.20 -1.47 28.83
CA ARG A 181 -24.35 -1.00 28.07
C ARG A 181 -24.13 -1.27 26.59
N THR A 182 -25.04 -2.02 26.00
CA THR A 182 -25.03 -2.34 24.57
C THR A 182 -26.27 -1.77 23.89
N ALA A 183 -26.34 -1.87 22.56
CA ALA A 183 -27.53 -1.52 21.80
C ALA A 183 -28.77 -2.33 22.21
N ASN A 184 -28.57 -3.56 22.70
CA ASN A 184 -29.63 -4.46 23.15
C ASN A 184 -30.00 -4.28 24.64
N GLY A 185 -29.40 -3.29 25.31
CA GLY A 185 -29.62 -3.02 26.73
C GLY A 185 -28.41 -3.30 27.61
N MET A 186 -28.66 -3.40 28.92
CA MET A 186 -27.63 -3.71 29.91
C MET A 186 -27.36 -5.21 29.97
N MET A 187 -26.08 -5.58 30.03
CA MET A 187 -25.64 -6.95 30.25
C MET A 187 -24.40 -6.95 31.13
N THR A 188 -24.01 -8.12 31.65
CA THR A 188 -22.73 -8.27 32.34
C THR A 188 -21.69 -8.94 31.44
N ALA A 189 -20.42 -8.60 31.65
CA ALA A 189 -19.28 -9.19 30.98
C ALA A 189 -18.22 -9.59 32.01
N ALA A 190 -17.32 -10.47 31.62
CA ALA A 190 -16.15 -10.83 32.42
C ALA A 190 -14.94 -10.02 31.97
N ALA A 191 -14.22 -9.41 32.91
CA ALA A 191 -12.97 -8.71 32.61
C ALA A 191 -11.82 -9.71 32.46
N ILE A 192 -11.03 -9.52 31.40
CA ILE A 192 -9.81 -10.27 31.13
C ILE A 192 -8.71 -9.31 30.64
N THR A 193 -7.48 -9.80 30.56
CA THR A 193 -6.39 -9.09 29.90
C THR A 193 -5.77 -10.04 28.89
N LEU A 194 -5.63 -9.56 27.66
CA LEU A 194 -5.01 -10.31 26.56
C LEU A 194 -3.50 -10.08 26.63
N ASP A 195 -2.72 -11.15 26.54
CA ASP A 195 -1.26 -11.06 26.65
C ASP A 195 -0.69 -10.29 25.45
N GLN A 196 -1.16 -10.63 24.25
CA GLN A 196 -0.78 -9.97 23.02
C GLN A 196 -1.93 -9.93 22.00
N MET A 197 -2.10 -8.77 21.40
CA MET A 197 -3.03 -8.55 20.30
C MET A 197 -2.34 -7.82 19.16
N SER A 198 -2.48 -8.32 17.94
CA SER A 198 -1.96 -7.66 16.74
C SER A 198 -2.99 -7.53 15.62
N VAL A 199 -2.87 -6.45 14.86
CA VAL A 199 -3.67 -6.15 13.67
C VAL A 199 -2.71 -5.74 12.56
N GLY A 200 -2.44 -6.68 11.64
CA GLY A 200 -1.35 -6.49 10.68
C GLY A 200 0.00 -6.32 11.41
N PRO A 201 0.78 -5.26 11.13
CA PRO A 201 2.06 -5.00 11.77
C PRO A 201 1.91 -4.36 13.16
N ILE A 202 0.73 -3.87 13.51
CA ILE A 202 0.47 -3.18 14.78
C ILE A 202 0.30 -4.22 15.88
N ALA A 203 1.14 -4.18 16.91
CA ALA A 203 1.08 -5.10 18.04
C ALA A 203 0.99 -4.36 19.37
N GLN A 204 0.11 -4.85 20.25
CA GLN A 204 -0.09 -4.35 21.60
C GLN A 204 -0.02 -5.50 22.59
N ARG A 205 0.46 -5.22 23.81
CA ARG A 205 0.57 -6.19 24.90
C ARG A 205 -0.32 -5.76 26.07
N ASN A 206 -0.74 -6.72 26.89
CA ASN A 206 -1.55 -6.48 28.07
C ASN A 206 -2.82 -5.66 27.75
N VAL A 207 -3.57 -6.07 26.71
CA VAL A 207 -4.74 -5.32 26.24
C VAL A 207 -5.94 -5.63 27.13
N PRO A 208 -6.53 -4.64 27.83
CA PRO A 208 -7.73 -4.86 28.62
C PRO A 208 -8.89 -5.24 27.71
N ALA A 209 -9.57 -6.34 28.04
CA ALA A 209 -10.66 -6.86 27.24
C ALA A 209 -11.80 -7.41 28.10
N LEU A 210 -12.93 -7.67 27.45
CA LEU A 210 -14.12 -8.24 28.07
C LEU A 210 -14.51 -9.54 27.35
N VAL A 211 -15.11 -10.47 28.06
CA VAL A 211 -15.79 -11.64 27.48
C VAL A 211 -17.29 -11.46 27.67
N ALA A 212 -18.02 -11.51 26.57
CA ALA A 212 -19.47 -11.47 26.57
C ALA A 212 -20.06 -12.85 26.94
N PRO A 213 -21.18 -12.93 27.68
CA PRO A 213 -21.94 -14.15 27.90
C PRO A 213 -22.39 -14.81 26.58
N ARG A 214 -22.76 -16.08 26.68
CA ARG A 214 -23.22 -16.84 25.52
C ARG A 214 -24.39 -16.16 24.81
N GLY A 215 -24.26 -15.97 23.51
CA GLY A 215 -25.34 -15.48 22.65
C GLY A 215 -25.68 -13.99 22.82
N SER A 216 -24.96 -13.23 23.65
CA SER A 216 -25.18 -11.78 23.76
C SER A 216 -24.41 -10.96 22.72
N LEU A 217 -23.44 -11.57 22.04
CA LEU A 217 -22.60 -10.94 21.04
C LEU A 217 -22.40 -11.91 19.85
N GLU A 218 -22.70 -11.45 18.64
CA GLU A 218 -22.55 -12.27 17.42
C GLU A 218 -21.11 -12.40 16.96
N GLN A 219 -20.34 -11.31 17.08
CA GLN A 219 -18.94 -11.24 16.64
C GLN A 219 -18.12 -10.39 17.62
N SER A 220 -16.87 -10.78 17.84
CA SER A 220 -15.94 -10.03 18.69
C SER A 220 -15.75 -8.59 18.20
N LEU A 221 -15.55 -7.65 19.12
CA LEU A 221 -15.46 -6.22 18.84
C LEU A 221 -14.05 -5.71 19.12
N LEU A 222 -13.50 -4.95 18.19
CA LEU A 222 -12.27 -4.18 18.33
C LEU A 222 -12.63 -2.80 18.88
N GLY A 223 -12.54 -2.65 20.19
CA GLY A 223 -12.92 -1.44 20.92
C GLY A 223 -11.74 -0.50 21.25
N LEU A 224 -12.07 0.56 21.98
CA LEU A 224 -11.16 1.65 22.31
C LEU A 224 -9.94 1.23 23.16
N SER A 225 -10.02 0.16 23.93
CA SER A 225 -8.85 -0.34 24.68
C SER A 225 -7.68 -0.77 23.79
N PHE A 226 -7.94 -1.10 22.52
CA PHE A 226 -6.90 -1.26 21.51
C PHE A 226 -6.70 0.05 20.72
N LEU A 227 -7.79 0.66 20.24
CA LEU A 227 -7.73 1.80 19.31
C LEU A 227 -7.06 3.06 19.90
N ASN A 228 -7.13 3.26 21.22
CA ASN A 228 -6.53 4.43 21.88
C ASN A 228 -5.00 4.38 21.95
N HIS A 229 -4.39 3.22 21.65
CA HIS A 229 -2.94 3.08 21.60
C HIS A 229 -2.36 3.38 20.21
N LEU A 230 -3.24 3.64 19.23
CA LEU A 230 -2.87 4.04 17.88
C LEU A 230 -2.62 5.55 17.83
N HIS A 231 -1.69 6.00 16.99
CA HIS A 231 -1.60 7.43 16.67
C HIS A 231 -2.89 7.97 16.04
N GLY A 232 -3.61 7.13 15.28
CA GLY A 232 -4.92 7.48 14.77
C GLY A 232 -5.58 6.39 13.95
N TYR A 233 -6.84 6.64 13.62
CA TYR A 233 -7.57 5.88 12.61
C TYR A 233 -8.37 6.82 11.72
N SER A 234 -8.54 6.47 10.46
CA SER A 234 -9.34 7.24 9.52
C SER A 234 -10.30 6.36 8.74
N ILE A 235 -11.50 6.87 8.50
CA ILE A 235 -12.49 6.23 7.63
C ILE A 235 -12.69 7.14 6.43
N SER A 236 -12.35 6.64 5.24
CA SER A 236 -12.55 7.35 3.97
C SER A 236 -13.31 6.45 3.00
N GLY A 237 -14.59 6.75 2.78
CA GLY A 237 -15.51 5.91 2.01
C GLY A 237 -15.62 4.50 2.59
N ASP A 238 -15.15 3.51 1.83
CA ASP A 238 -15.16 2.09 2.19
C ASP A 238 -13.84 1.60 2.76
N ARG A 239 -12.97 2.52 3.20
CA ARG A 239 -11.66 2.19 3.76
C ARG A 239 -11.56 2.62 5.21
N LEU A 240 -11.09 1.71 6.04
CA LEU A 240 -10.56 1.98 7.38
C LEU A 240 -9.05 1.90 7.31
N ILE A 241 -8.34 2.92 7.77
CA ILE A 241 -6.88 2.90 7.94
C ILE A 241 -6.60 3.04 9.43
N LEU A 242 -5.80 2.12 9.97
CA LEU A 242 -5.24 2.17 11.31
C LEU A 242 -3.77 2.56 11.20
N THR A 243 -3.39 3.56 11.97
CA THR A 243 -2.05 4.12 12.00
C THR A 243 -1.43 3.79 13.36
N PRO A 244 -0.34 3.01 13.41
CA PRO A 244 0.28 2.56 14.67
C PRO A 244 0.59 3.72 15.59
#